data_AF-A0A0F7G9Q0-F1
#
_entry.id   AF-A0A0F7G9Q0-F1
#
_cell.length_a   1.000
_cell.length_b   1.000
_cell.length_c   1.000
_cell.angle_alpha   90.00
_cell.angle_beta   90.00
_cell.angle_gamma   90.00
#
_symmetry.space_group_name_H-M   'P 1'
#
loop_
_entity.id
_entity.type
_entity.pdbx_description
1 polymer ?
#
loop_
_entity_poly.entity_id
_entity_poly.type
_entity_poly.pdbx_seq_one_letter_code
_entity_poly.pdbx_strand_id
1 'polypeptide(L)' 'VTQSIKERKMLNEGVHPIVVVQPDAWTEDNGFHAIGQMCEAPVVTREWVLDSVALYQCQELDTYLIPQIPHSHY' A
#
# COMPACT_ATOMS: atom_id res chain seq x y z
N VAL A 1 -6.05 -7.18 -38.68
CA VAL A 1 -6.48 -7.07 -37.26
C VAL A 1 -5.27 -6.76 -36.41
N THR A 2 -4.89 -5.48 -36.33
CA THR A 2 -3.66 -5.05 -35.66
C THR A 2 -4.00 -4.71 -34.21
N GLN A 3 -3.99 -5.69 -33.32
CA GLN A 3 -4.17 -5.44 -31.90
C GLN A 3 -2.78 -5.31 -31.28
N SER A 4 -2.27 -4.08 -31.30
CA SER A 4 -1.02 -3.71 -30.63
C SER A 4 -1.18 -4.01 -29.14
N ILE A 5 -0.54 -5.08 -28.66
CA ILE A 5 -0.30 -5.31 -27.24
C ILE A 5 0.60 -4.13 -26.82
N LYS A 6 0.00 -3.05 -26.31
CA LYS A 6 0.70 -1.97 -25.62
C LYS A 6 1.25 -2.60 -24.36
N GLU A 7 2.43 -3.20 -24.44
CA GLU A 7 3.24 -3.54 -23.28
C GLU A 7 3.29 -2.27 -22.43
N ARG A 8 2.50 -2.26 -21.35
CA ARG A 8 2.51 -1.18 -20.38
C ARG A 8 3.86 -1.33 -19.69
N LYS A 9 4.88 -0.70 -20.26
CA LYS A 9 6.09 -0.34 -19.55
C LYS A 9 5.63 0.60 -18.45
N MET A 10 5.25 0.03 -17.31
CA MET A 10 5.05 0.79 -16.08
C MET A 10 6.45 1.29 -15.76
N LEU A 11 6.70 2.52 -16.17
CA LEU A 11 7.97 3.21 -16.04
C LEU A 11 8.41 3.06 -14.59
N ASN A 12 9.53 2.38 -14.40
CA ASN A 12 10.17 2.12 -13.12
C ASN A 12 10.86 3.40 -12.59
N GLU A 13 10.20 4.55 -12.80
CA GLU A 13 10.66 5.90 -12.51
C GLU A 13 9.42 6.67 -12.03
N GLY A 14 9.02 6.44 -10.78
CA GLY A 14 7.81 7.04 -10.18
C GLY A 14 6.75 6.05 -9.68
N VAL A 15 7.06 4.76 -9.54
CA VAL A 15 6.19 3.83 -8.81
C VAL A 15 6.31 4.14 -7.32
N HIS A 16 5.23 4.64 -6.73
CA HIS A 16 5.08 4.68 -5.27
C HIS A 16 4.59 3.31 -4.82
N PRO A 17 5.43 2.46 -4.21
CA PRO A 17 4.97 1.21 -3.63
C PRO A 17 4.00 1.54 -2.50
N ILE A 18 2.84 0.88 -2.47
CA ILE A 18 1.85 1.01 -1.40
C ILE A 18 1.52 -0.39 -0.96
N VAL A 19 1.62 -0.66 0.33
CA VAL A 19 1.29 -1.95 0.92
C VAL A 19 -0.11 -1.84 1.51
N VAL A 20 -1.05 -2.61 1.00
CA VAL A 20 -2.40 -2.66 1.55
C VAL A 20 -2.50 -3.89 2.44
N VAL A 21 -2.87 -3.71 3.69
CA VAL A 21 -3.04 -4.81 4.65
C VAL A 21 -4.43 -4.80 5.24
N GLN A 22 -4.83 -5.96 5.75
CA GLN A 22 -6.11 -6.15 6.39
C GLN A 22 -5.86 -6.67 7.81
N PRO A 23 -5.84 -5.78 8.83
CA PRO A 23 -5.50 -6.18 10.19
C PRO A 23 -6.46 -7.24 10.76
N ASP A 24 -7.74 -7.19 10.37
CA ASP A 24 -8.77 -8.18 10.74
C ASP A 24 -8.45 -9.61 10.26
N ALA A 25 -7.67 -9.75 9.18
CA ALA A 25 -7.24 -11.05 8.68
C ALA A 25 -5.99 -11.60 9.37
N TRP A 26 -5.33 -10.79 10.22
CA TRP A 26 -4.11 -11.18 10.90
C TRP A 26 -4.43 -11.76 12.28
N THR A 27 -4.07 -13.01 12.51
CA THR A 27 -4.27 -13.70 13.80
C THR A 27 -3.19 -13.39 14.84
N GLU A 28 -2.03 -12.90 14.41
CA GLU A 28 -0.99 -12.37 15.28
C GLU A 28 -1.05 -10.83 15.27
N ASP A 29 -1.38 -10.29 16.44
CA ASP A 29 -1.70 -8.88 16.72
C ASP A 29 -0.65 -7.85 16.20
N ASN A 30 0.59 -8.29 15.94
CA ASN A 30 1.72 -7.40 15.63
C ASN A 30 2.44 -7.69 14.30
N GLY A 31 1.96 -8.61 13.47
CA GLY A 31 2.64 -8.96 12.21
C GLY A 31 2.69 -7.81 11.19
N PHE A 32 1.64 -6.99 11.11
CA PHE A 32 1.56 -5.88 10.14
C PHE A 32 2.47 -4.72 10.46
N HIS A 33 2.74 -4.48 11.74
CA HIS A 33 3.57 -3.37 12.18
C HIS A 33 5.03 -3.51 11.75
N ALA A 34 5.46 -4.74 11.40
CA ALA A 34 6.79 -5.05 10.89
C ALA A 34 6.92 -4.89 9.36
N ILE A 35 5.82 -4.75 8.61
CA ILE A 35 5.92 -4.67 7.13
C ILE A 35 6.61 -3.39 6.69
N GLY A 36 6.31 -2.27 7.34
CA GLY A 36 6.98 -0.99 7.11
C GLY A 36 8.46 -1.00 7.50
N GLN A 37 8.91 -2.00 8.28
CA GLN A 37 10.33 -2.22 8.53
C GLN A 37 11.01 -2.97 7.37
N MET A 38 10.29 -3.85 6.68
CA MET A 38 10.82 -4.63 5.55
C MET A 38 10.77 -3.88 4.22
N CYS A 39 9.85 -2.94 4.07
CA CYS A 39 9.68 -2.12 2.87
C CYS A 39 9.40 -0.68 3.29
N GLU A 40 10.20 0.29 2.82
CA GLU A 40 9.99 1.75 3.03
C GLU A 40 8.75 2.28 2.28
N ALA A 41 7.72 1.46 2.15
CA ALA A 41 6.47 1.77 1.50
C ALA A 41 5.40 2.14 2.53
N PRO A 42 4.53 3.12 2.26
CA PRO A 42 3.36 3.39 3.07
C PRO A 42 2.48 2.13 3.19
N VAL A 43 2.21 1.72 4.43
CA VAL A 43 1.33 0.62 4.76
C VAL A 43 -0.04 1.19 5.12
N VAL A 44 -1.07 0.85 4.35
CA VAL A 44 -2.44 1.32 4.54
C VAL A 44 -3.41 0.19 4.78
N THR A 45 -4.53 0.47 5.45
CA THR A 45 -5.60 -0.51 5.60
C THR A 45 -6.33 -0.73 4.27
N ARG A 46 -7.05 -1.85 4.15
CA ARG A 46 -7.97 -2.12 3.01
C ARG A 46 -8.97 -0.98 2.78
N GLU A 47 -9.33 -0.23 3.81
CA GLU A 47 -10.29 0.88 3.71
C GLU A 47 -9.84 1.93 2.70
N TRP A 48 -8.54 2.20 2.60
CA TRP A 48 -8.00 3.14 1.60
C TRP A 48 -8.37 2.74 0.17
N VAL A 49 -8.29 1.45 -0.16
CA VAL A 49 -8.64 0.93 -1.49
C VAL A 49 -10.15 1.02 -1.70
N LEU A 50 -10.94 0.65 -0.70
CA LEU A 50 -12.40 0.68 -0.80
C LEU A 50 -12.90 2.10 -1.02
N ASP A 51 -12.39 3.08 -0.28
CA ASP A 51 -12.76 4.47 -0.39
C ASP A 51 -12.24 5.09 -1.71
N SER A 52 -10.99 4.77 -2.09
CA SER A 52 -10.43 5.21 -3.37
C SER A 52 -11.21 4.69 -4.57
N VAL A 53 -11.69 3.45 -4.51
CA VAL A 53 -12.52 2.84 -5.57
C VAL A 53 -13.94 3.39 -5.53
N ALA A 54 -14.53 3.55 -4.34
CA ALA A 54 -15.89 4.06 -4.17
C ALA A 54 -16.02 5.51 -4.65
N LEU A 55 -15.03 6.35 -4.36
CA LEU A 55 -14.98 7.75 -4.79
C LEU A 55 -14.33 7.91 -6.16
N TYR A 56 -13.76 6.84 -6.73
CA TYR A 56 -13.01 6.84 -7.99
C TYR A 56 -11.89 7.90 -8.01
N GLN A 57 -11.30 8.16 -6.85
CA GLN A 57 -10.28 9.16 -6.61
C GLN A 57 -9.22 8.57 -5.69
N CYS A 58 -7.94 8.80 -5.98
CA CYS A 58 -6.85 8.40 -5.09
C CYS A 58 -6.98 9.15 -3.75
N GLN A 59 -7.28 8.44 -2.67
CA GLN A 59 -7.39 9.03 -1.34
C GLN A 59 -6.01 9.29 -0.74
N GLU A 60 -5.95 10.19 0.22
CA GLU A 60 -4.72 10.47 0.97
C GLU A 60 -4.36 9.27 1.84
N LEU A 61 -3.14 8.75 1.67
CA LEU A 61 -2.65 7.59 2.41
C LEU A 61 -2.55 7.89 3.92
N ASP A 62 -2.30 9.14 4.31
CA ASP A 62 -2.07 9.58 5.70
C ASP A 62 -3.24 9.22 6.63
N THR A 63 -4.48 9.35 6.16
CA THR A 63 -5.70 9.03 6.93
C THR A 63 -5.87 7.52 7.18
N TYR A 64 -5.30 6.69 6.30
CA TYR A 64 -5.44 5.24 6.33
C TYR A 64 -4.11 4.55 6.67
N LEU A 65 -3.07 5.32 7.00
CA LEU A 65 -1.74 4.83 7.25
C LEU A 65 -1.74 4.07 8.56
N ILE A 66 -1.27 2.83 8.52
CA ILE A 66 -1.15 2.03 9.72
C ILE A 66 0.16 2.42 10.39
N PRO A 67 0.15 2.81 11.67
CA PRO A 67 1.36 3.19 12.39
C PRO A 67 2.34 2.01 12.40
N GLN A 68 3.38 2.10 11.57
CA GLN A 68 4.46 1.13 11.53
C GLN A 68 5.39 1.38 12.72
N ILE A 69 6.01 0.33 13.27
CA ILE A 69 6.99 0.50 14.35
C ILE A 69 8.23 1.15 13.72
N PRO A 70 8.54 2.43 14.03
CA PRO A 70 9.77 3.02 13.53
C PRO A 70 10.95 2.24 14.13
N HIS A 71 11.98 1.98 13.32
CA HIS A 71 13.30 1.59 13.83
C HIS A 71 13.84 2.73 14.69
N SER A 72 13.42 2.82 15.95
CA SER A 72 14.05 3.71 16.91
C SER A 72 15.40 3.09 17.26
N HIS A 73 16.44 3.73 16.70
CA HIS A 73 17.87 3.65 17.02
C HIS A 73 18.28 2.62 18.08
N TYR A 74 19.05 1.62 17.63
CA TYR A 74 20.15 1.07 18.42
C TYR A 74 21.47 1.60 17.87
#